data_AF-H5SIN8-F1
#
_entry.id   AF-H5SIN8-F1
#
_cell.length_a   1.000
_cell.length_b   1.000
_cell.length_c   1.000
_cell.angle_alpha   90.00
_cell.angle_beta   90.00
_cell.angle_gamma   90.00
#
_symmetry.space_group_name_H-M   'P 1'
#
loop_
_entity.id
_entity.type
_entity.pdbx_description
1 polymer ?
#
loop_
_entity_poly.entity_id
_entity_poly.type
_entity_poly.pdbx_seq_one_letter_code
_entity_poly.pdbx_strand_id
1 'polypeptide(L)'
;MLVSKLCFWLAPPPTIPLTDVVLERRPRLLWRAPRRGDIIVFRFAYHAQFPTEPEFFVKRIVGLPGDTLWVVGDSIFRKPQRIPRQKTGVYTGMVVVPKEGMNVTLDRTTLRYWQPFIDREGHRAELVRGLVVLDGQSRSSYTFEQNFYYVLGDNRAGSFDSRMWGFVAESDIIGMPVLVLWSRSPVLGHVRWNRLGVVPQ
;
A
#
# COMPACT_ATOMS: atom_id res chain seq x y z
N MET A 1 1.70 -14.97 13.60
CA MET A 1 0.35 -14.41 13.38
C MET A 1 -0.27 -15.16 12.21
N LEU A 2 -1.55 -15.53 12.25
CA LEU A 2 -2.23 -16.12 11.10
C LEU A 2 -2.71 -14.98 10.19
N VAL A 3 -2.29 -15.02 8.94
CA VAL A 3 -2.67 -14.04 7.91
C VAL A 3 -3.58 -14.75 6.92
N SER A 4 -4.78 -14.20 6.71
CA SER A 4 -5.75 -14.77 5.79
C SER A 4 -5.83 -13.93 4.53
N LYS A 5 -5.65 -14.59 3.38
CA LYS A 5 -5.98 -14.01 2.07
C LYS A 5 -7.50 -14.02 1.82
N LEU A 6 -8.24 -14.94 2.45
CA LEU A 6 -9.68 -15.15 2.23
C LEU A 6 -10.53 -13.91 2.56
N CYS A 7 -10.03 -12.99 3.38
CA CYS A 7 -10.71 -11.73 3.68
C CYS A 7 -10.77 -10.76 2.49
N PHE A 8 -9.80 -10.82 1.56
CA PHE A 8 -9.74 -9.96 0.38
C PHE A 8 -9.89 -10.73 -0.93
N TRP A 9 -9.37 -11.96 -1.01
CA TRP A 9 -9.29 -12.72 -2.26
C TRP A 9 -9.69 -14.18 -2.03
N LEU A 10 -10.79 -14.60 -2.64
CA LEU A 10 -11.01 -16.00 -3.01
C LEU A 10 -10.53 -16.14 -4.46
N ALA A 11 -9.40 -16.81 -4.67
CA ALA A 11 -8.94 -17.20 -5.99
C ALA A 11 -9.19 -18.71 -6.15
N PRO A 12 -10.05 -19.15 -7.09
CA PRO A 12 -10.15 -20.57 -7.39
C PRO A 12 -8.78 -21.11 -7.86
N PRO A 13 -8.50 -22.41 -7.66
CA PRO A 13 -7.31 -23.04 -8.21
C PRO A 13 -7.25 -22.82 -9.74
N PRO A 14 -6.04 -22.77 -10.34
CA PRO A 14 -5.86 -22.52 -11.78
C PRO A 14 -6.58 -23.53 -12.65
N THR A 15 -6.77 -24.75 -12.15
CA THR A 15 -7.49 -25.83 -12.80
C THR A 15 -8.73 -26.13 -11.97
N ILE A 16 -9.90 -26.20 -12.60
CA ILE A 16 -11.13 -26.54 -11.90
C ILE A 16 -11.02 -28.01 -11.45
N PRO A 17 -11.17 -28.31 -10.14
CA PRO A 17 -11.08 -29.69 -9.65
C PRO A 17 -12.06 -30.59 -10.41
N LEU A 18 -11.61 -31.78 -10.79
CA LEU A 18 -12.38 -32.78 -11.57
C LEU A 18 -12.60 -32.41 -13.05
N THR A 19 -11.82 -31.46 -13.59
CA THR A 19 -11.80 -31.12 -15.03
C THR A 19 -10.38 -30.76 -15.48
N ASP A 20 -10.11 -30.80 -16.80
CA ASP A 20 -8.86 -30.31 -17.41
C ASP A 20 -8.93 -28.82 -17.80
N VAL A 21 -9.96 -28.10 -17.35
CA VAL A 21 -10.19 -26.69 -17.71
C VAL A 21 -9.26 -25.80 -16.89
N VAL A 22 -8.36 -25.10 -17.59
CA VAL A 22 -7.46 -24.09 -17.03
C VAL A 22 -8.11 -22.72 -17.13
N LEU A 23 -8.26 -22.02 -16.00
CA LEU A 23 -8.76 -20.65 -15.94
C LEU A 23 -7.64 -19.67 -16.33
N GLU A 24 -7.68 -19.19 -17.57
CA GLU A 24 -6.73 -18.18 -18.09
C GLU A 24 -6.85 -16.84 -17.36
N ARG A 25 -8.09 -16.44 -16.99
CA ARG A 25 -8.35 -15.32 -16.07
C ARG A 25 -8.95 -15.86 -14.79
N ARG A 26 -8.23 -15.71 -13.67
CA ARG A 26 -8.77 -16.04 -12.35
C ARG A 26 -9.64 -14.89 -11.87
N PRO A 27 -10.97 -15.05 -11.71
CA PRO A 27 -11.78 -14.04 -11.07
C PRO A 27 -11.27 -13.88 -9.64
N ARG A 28 -10.79 -12.69 -9.31
CA ARG A 28 -10.50 -12.32 -7.93
C ARG A 28 -11.86 -12.14 -7.25
N LEU A 29 -12.37 -13.19 -6.61
CA LEU A 29 -13.63 -13.12 -5.89
C LEU A 29 -13.36 -12.34 -4.59
N LEU A 30 -13.49 -11.01 -4.68
CA LEU A 30 -13.34 -10.12 -3.53
C LEU A 30 -14.52 -10.36 -2.59
N TRP A 31 -14.29 -11.03 -1.46
CA TRP A 31 -15.30 -11.05 -0.40
C TRP A 31 -15.58 -9.61 0.09
N ARG A 32 -14.52 -8.79 0.20
CA ARG A 32 -14.59 -7.32 0.20
C ARG A 32 -13.24 -6.70 -0.20
N ALA A 33 -13.25 -5.50 -0.77
CA ALA A 33 -12.04 -4.69 -0.94
C ALA A 33 -11.49 -4.17 0.41
N PRO A 34 -10.16 -3.95 0.54
CA PRO A 34 -9.56 -3.35 1.72
C PRO A 34 -10.21 -2.02 2.11
N ARG A 35 -10.51 -1.86 3.40
CA ARG A 35 -11.20 -0.70 3.95
C ARG A 35 -10.27 0.11 4.83
N ARG A 36 -10.62 1.39 5.01
CA ARG A 36 -9.91 2.25 5.94
C ARG A 36 -10.03 1.66 7.35
N GLY A 37 -8.92 1.68 8.09
CA GLY A 37 -8.82 1.08 9.41
C GLY A 37 -8.40 -0.38 9.39
N ASP A 38 -8.45 -1.07 8.24
CA ASP A 38 -7.99 -2.45 8.15
C ASP A 38 -6.49 -2.53 8.40
N ILE A 39 -6.08 -3.55 9.15
CA ILE A 39 -4.68 -3.91 9.29
C ILE A 39 -4.36 -4.88 8.16
N ILE A 40 -3.27 -4.64 7.45
CA ILE A 40 -2.82 -5.48 6.35
C ILE A 40 -1.41 -5.94 6.57
N VAL A 41 -1.12 -7.15 6.09
CA VAL A 41 0.22 -7.68 5.92
C VAL A 41 0.57 -7.60 4.45
N PHE A 42 1.72 -7.03 4.13
CA PHE A 42 2.17 -6.84 2.76
C PHE A 42 3.68 -7.03 2.64
N ARG A 43 4.12 -7.35 1.43
CA ARG A 43 5.54 -7.42 1.08
C ARG A 43 6.10 -6.02 0.87
N PHE A 44 7.26 -5.72 1.43
CA PHE A 44 7.91 -4.43 1.26
C PHE A 44 8.65 -4.34 -0.06
N ALA A 45 8.14 -3.53 -0.99
CA ALA A 45 8.72 -3.43 -2.33
C ALA A 45 10.13 -2.82 -2.36
N TYR A 46 10.51 -2.04 -1.35
CA TYR A 46 11.84 -1.45 -1.28
C TYR A 46 12.81 -2.27 -0.43
N HIS A 47 12.50 -3.52 -0.08
CA HIS A 47 13.38 -4.36 0.73
C HIS A 47 14.78 -4.54 0.12
N ALA A 48 14.87 -4.64 -1.22
CA ALA A 48 16.16 -4.69 -1.91
C ALA A 48 17.03 -3.42 -1.70
N GLN A 49 16.38 -2.27 -1.48
CA GLN A 49 17.05 -0.98 -1.21
C GLN A 49 17.33 -0.79 0.30
N PHE A 50 16.54 -1.44 1.16
CA PHE A 50 16.65 -1.39 2.62
C PHE A 50 16.73 -2.80 3.21
N PRO A 51 17.86 -3.51 3.03
CA PRO A 51 17.98 -4.92 3.41
C PRO A 51 17.93 -5.15 4.94
N THR A 52 18.13 -4.09 5.73
CA THR A 52 18.00 -4.12 7.20
C THR A 52 16.54 -4.12 7.66
N GLU A 53 15.61 -3.67 6.81
CA GLU A 53 14.18 -3.67 7.09
C GLU A 53 13.57 -5.04 6.78
N PRO A 54 12.51 -5.46 7.48
CA PRO A 54 11.88 -6.75 7.23
C PRO A 54 11.23 -6.82 5.83
N GLU A 55 11.22 -8.00 5.23
CA GLU A 55 10.56 -8.25 3.94
C GLU A 55 9.03 -8.05 4.03
N PHE A 56 8.44 -8.27 5.21
CA PHE A 56 7.00 -8.18 5.45
C PHE A 56 6.69 -7.17 6.54
N PHE A 57 5.69 -6.32 6.30
CA PHE A 57 5.20 -5.35 7.26
C PHE A 57 3.74 -5.59 7.62
N VAL A 58 3.38 -5.19 8.83
CA VAL A 58 2.00 -5.11 9.31
C VAL A 58 1.70 -3.65 9.60
N LYS A 59 0.76 -3.06 8.85
CA LYS A 59 0.36 -1.65 9.00
C LYS A 59 -1.14 -1.50 8.82
N ARG A 60 -1.66 -0.34 9.23
CA ARG A 60 -3.08 0.01 9.08
C ARG A 60 -3.31 0.89 7.87
N ILE A 61 -4.36 0.59 7.11
CA ILE A 61 -4.81 1.41 5.99
C ILE A 61 -5.41 2.71 6.54
N VAL A 62 -4.76 3.82 6.21
CA VAL A 62 -5.23 5.17 6.55
C VAL A 62 -5.78 5.89 5.34
N GLY A 63 -5.29 5.60 4.13
CA GLY A 63 -5.78 6.13 2.86
C GLY A 63 -6.19 5.04 1.88
N LEU A 64 -7.33 5.26 1.24
CA LEU A 64 -7.91 4.41 0.21
C LEU A 64 -7.59 4.93 -1.20
N PRO A 65 -7.70 4.09 -2.24
CA PRO A 65 -7.51 4.52 -3.62
C PRO A 65 -8.37 5.73 -3.98
N GLY A 66 -7.72 6.78 -4.49
CA GLY A 66 -8.36 8.04 -4.88
C GLY A 66 -8.56 9.04 -3.73
N ASP A 67 -8.15 8.70 -2.50
CA ASP A 67 -8.17 9.67 -1.40
C ASP A 67 -7.18 10.80 -1.65
N THR A 68 -7.58 12.00 -1.23
CA THR A 68 -6.66 13.13 -1.02
C THR A 68 -6.38 13.27 0.48
N LEU A 69 -5.11 13.10 0.85
CA LEU A 69 -4.62 13.18 2.21
C LEU A 69 -3.75 14.41 2.41
N TRP A 70 -3.87 15.05 3.55
CA TRP A 70 -2.96 16.09 4.02
C TRP A 70 -2.10 15.50 5.11
N VAL A 71 -0.82 15.32 4.81
CA VAL A 71 0.17 14.85 5.78
C VAL A 71 0.76 16.08 6.44
N VAL A 72 0.74 16.14 7.77
CA VAL A 72 1.36 17.20 8.58
C VAL A 72 2.12 16.52 9.71
N GLY A 73 3.36 16.14 9.42
CA GLY A 73 4.19 15.33 10.31
C GLY A 73 3.58 13.97 10.54
N ASP A 74 3.24 13.69 11.79
CA ASP A 74 2.66 12.41 12.19
C ASP A 74 1.13 12.36 12.03
N SER A 75 0.52 13.49 11.70
CA SER A 75 -0.92 13.64 11.54
C SER A 75 -1.34 13.56 10.07
N ILE A 76 -2.48 12.90 9.83
CA ILE A 76 -3.09 12.80 8.51
C ILE A 76 -4.52 13.30 8.57
N PHE A 77 -4.87 14.18 7.65
CA PHE A 77 -6.21 14.76 7.54
C PHE A 77 -6.82 14.42 6.17
N ARG A 78 -8.11 14.06 6.17
CA ARG A 78 -8.91 13.90 4.97
C ARG A 78 -9.85 15.09 4.86
N LYS A 79 -9.78 15.86 3.76
CA LYS A 79 -10.57 17.08 3.55
C LYS A 79 -10.51 18.03 4.77
N PRO A 80 -9.32 18.55 5.12
CA PRO A 80 -9.20 19.41 6.29
C PRO A 80 -10.09 20.64 6.13
N GLN A 81 -10.93 20.93 7.12
CA GLN A 81 -11.78 22.12 7.12
C GLN A 81 -10.96 23.42 7.19
N ARG A 82 -9.70 23.32 7.65
CA ARG A 82 -8.66 24.34 7.60
C ARG A 82 -7.33 23.67 7.30
N ILE A 83 -6.56 24.21 6.35
CA ILE A 83 -5.18 23.76 6.09
C ILE A 83 -4.39 23.96 7.40
N PRO A 84 -3.86 22.89 8.02
CA PRO A 84 -3.11 23.03 9.26
C PRO A 84 -1.91 23.95 9.03
N ARG A 85 -1.64 24.86 9.97
CA ARG A 85 -0.45 25.72 9.89
C ARG A 85 0.80 24.85 9.80
N GLN A 86 1.65 25.14 8.83
CA GLN A 86 2.96 24.49 8.70
C GLN A 86 3.71 24.67 10.02
N LYS A 87 4.07 23.56 10.67
CA LYS A 87 5.10 23.59 11.71
C LYS A 87 6.44 23.49 11.00
N THR A 88 7.30 24.48 11.22
CA THR A 88 8.66 24.51 10.65
C THR A 88 9.39 23.19 10.92
N GLY A 89 9.97 22.56 9.89
CA GLY A 89 10.71 21.30 10.00
C GLY A 89 9.88 20.01 9.89
N VAL A 90 8.58 20.10 9.61
CA VAL A 90 7.68 18.95 9.53
C VAL A 90 7.16 18.76 8.10
N TYR A 91 7.33 17.56 7.50
CA TYR A 91 6.80 17.25 6.17
C TYR A 91 5.30 17.55 6.12
N THR A 92 4.95 18.53 5.29
CA THR A 92 3.58 19.02 5.15
C THR A 92 3.23 19.04 3.67
N GLY A 93 2.30 18.19 3.25
CA GLY A 93 1.98 18.05 1.83
C GLY A 93 0.64 17.38 1.56
N MET A 94 0.05 17.74 0.42
CA MET A 94 -1.11 17.05 -0.12
C MET A 94 -0.63 15.84 -0.93
N VAL A 95 -1.21 14.69 -0.67
CA VAL A 95 -0.87 13.41 -1.28
C VAL A 95 -2.16 12.80 -1.84
N VAL A 96 -2.16 12.46 -3.13
CA VAL A 96 -3.29 11.78 -3.77
C VAL A 96 -2.92 10.31 -3.90
N VAL A 97 -3.73 9.43 -3.31
CA VAL A 97 -3.51 7.98 -3.38
C VAL A 97 -3.93 7.48 -4.77
N PRO A 98 -3.02 6.87 -5.56
CA PRO A 98 -3.38 6.35 -6.88
C PRO A 98 -4.51 5.32 -6.80
N LYS A 99 -5.34 5.29 -7.84
CA LYS A 99 -6.47 4.39 -7.99
C LYS A 99 -6.46 3.81 -9.38
N GLU A 100 -6.85 2.55 -9.52
CA GLU A 100 -7.09 1.92 -10.82
C GLU A 100 -8.04 2.79 -11.67
N GLY A 101 -7.64 3.03 -12.92
CA GLY A 101 -8.34 3.90 -13.87
C GLY A 101 -8.13 5.41 -13.66
N MET A 102 -7.36 5.84 -12.65
CA MET A 102 -7.00 7.25 -12.47
C MET A 102 -6.03 7.67 -13.57
N ASN A 103 -6.41 8.68 -14.35
CA ASN A 103 -5.54 9.28 -15.36
C ASN A 103 -4.79 10.47 -14.76
N VAL A 104 -3.46 10.48 -14.92
CA VAL A 104 -2.58 11.54 -14.47
C VAL A 104 -1.76 12.10 -15.62
N THR A 105 -1.49 13.40 -15.58
CA THR A 105 -0.59 14.04 -16.54
C THR A 105 0.86 13.67 -16.21
N LEU A 106 1.62 13.35 -17.25
CA LEU A 106 3.06 13.14 -17.17
C LEU A 106 3.80 14.31 -17.79
N ASP A 107 4.49 15.07 -16.94
CA ASP A 107 5.38 16.14 -17.32
C ASP A 107 6.65 16.09 -16.46
N ARG A 108 7.58 17.03 -16.66
CA ARG A 108 8.85 17.10 -15.92
C ARG A 108 8.68 17.23 -14.40
N THR A 109 7.58 17.83 -13.96
CA THR A 109 7.28 18.10 -12.55
C THR A 109 6.54 16.93 -11.90
N THR A 110 5.60 16.31 -12.60
CA THR A 110 4.78 15.21 -12.08
C THR A 110 5.47 13.85 -12.21
N LEU A 111 6.33 13.65 -13.21
CA LEU A 111 6.99 12.37 -13.46
C LEU A 111 7.75 11.87 -12.23
N ARG A 112 8.51 12.75 -11.55
CA ARG A 112 9.28 12.38 -10.35
C ARG A 112 8.39 11.78 -9.26
N TYR A 113 7.14 12.23 -9.17
CA TYR A 113 6.19 11.75 -8.19
C TYR A 113 5.55 10.43 -8.62
N TRP A 114 5.15 10.30 -9.89
CA TRP A 114 4.42 9.12 -10.37
C TRP A 114 5.32 7.94 -10.75
N GLN A 115 6.56 8.19 -11.15
CA GLN A 115 7.49 7.19 -11.67
C GLN A 115 7.63 5.95 -10.77
N PRO A 116 7.83 6.06 -9.43
CA PRO A 116 7.95 4.87 -8.58
C PRO A 116 6.71 3.96 -8.59
N PHE A 117 5.53 4.50 -8.89
CA PHE A 117 4.29 3.73 -8.94
C PHE A 117 4.09 3.12 -10.32
N ILE A 118 4.46 3.83 -11.38
CA ILE A 118 4.47 3.34 -12.76
C ILE A 118 5.46 2.15 -12.88
N ASP A 119 6.66 2.30 -12.32
CA ASP A 119 7.69 1.25 -12.26
C ASP A 119 7.17 -0.02 -11.56
N ARG A 120 6.32 0.16 -10.55
CA ARG A 120 5.68 -0.94 -9.82
C ARG A 120 4.55 -1.62 -10.57
N GLU A 121 3.94 -0.96 -11.54
CA GLU A 121 3.00 -1.57 -12.48
C GLU A 121 3.74 -2.28 -13.64
N GLY A 122 5.09 -2.21 -13.67
CA GLY A 122 5.93 -2.90 -14.64
C GLY A 122 6.27 -2.07 -15.88
N HIS A 123 5.94 -0.78 -15.85
CA HIS A 123 6.23 0.17 -16.94
C HIS A 123 7.47 1.00 -16.61
N ARG A 124 8.13 1.57 -17.60
CA ARG A 124 9.30 2.42 -17.39
C ARG A 124 9.02 3.84 -17.88
N ALA A 125 8.95 4.79 -16.95
CA ALA A 125 8.74 6.20 -17.25
C ALA A 125 10.02 7.01 -17.01
N GLU A 126 10.54 7.66 -18.05
CA GLU A 126 11.80 8.40 -17.99
C GLU A 126 11.73 9.73 -18.70
N LEU A 127 12.63 10.64 -18.31
CA LEU A 127 12.80 11.92 -18.99
C LEU A 127 13.97 11.85 -19.97
N VAL A 128 13.65 11.81 -21.27
CA VAL A 128 14.66 11.75 -22.34
C VAL A 128 14.65 13.06 -23.11
N ARG A 129 15.78 13.80 -23.09
CA ARG A 129 15.91 15.12 -23.73
C ARG A 129 14.79 16.08 -23.33
N GLY A 130 14.28 15.91 -22.10
CA GLY A 130 13.23 16.76 -21.56
C GLY A 130 11.80 16.45 -22.04
N LEU A 131 11.60 15.35 -22.74
CA LEU A 131 10.29 14.76 -23.04
C LEU A 131 10.07 13.54 -22.12
N VAL A 132 8.83 13.33 -21.69
CA VAL A 132 8.48 12.11 -20.95
C VAL A 132 8.28 10.96 -21.92
N VAL A 133 8.98 9.88 -21.68
CA VAL A 133 8.92 8.64 -22.44
C VAL A 133 8.41 7.53 -21.52
N LEU A 134 7.31 6.90 -21.90
CA LEU A 134 6.74 5.73 -21.24
C LEU A 134 6.92 4.52 -22.17
N ASP A 135 7.63 3.50 -21.71
CA ASP A 135 7.90 2.26 -22.47
C ASP A 135 8.44 2.52 -23.89
N GLY A 136 9.33 3.51 -24.02
CA GLY A 136 9.93 3.91 -25.30
C GLY A 136 9.06 4.84 -26.16
N GLN A 137 7.83 5.15 -25.76
CA GLN A 137 6.93 6.05 -26.49
C GLN A 137 6.77 7.40 -25.77
N SER A 138 6.78 8.50 -26.52
CA SER A 138 6.45 9.81 -25.97
C SER A 138 4.98 9.83 -25.52
N ARG A 139 4.74 10.03 -24.23
CA ARG A 139 3.39 10.10 -23.64
C ARG A 139 3.31 11.23 -22.63
N SER A 140 2.16 11.91 -22.64
CA SER A 140 1.84 13.02 -21.73
C SER A 140 0.86 12.64 -20.62
N SER A 141 0.43 11.38 -20.56
CA SER A 141 -0.47 10.88 -19.54
C SER A 141 -0.24 9.41 -19.24
N TYR A 142 -0.71 8.98 -18.07
CA TYR A 142 -0.71 7.60 -17.63
C TYR A 142 -2.02 7.28 -16.92
N THR A 143 -2.54 6.07 -17.15
CA THR A 143 -3.70 5.55 -16.45
C THR A 143 -3.24 4.41 -15.56
N PHE A 144 -3.44 4.54 -14.25
CA PHE A 144 -3.07 3.51 -13.29
C PHE A 144 -3.85 2.21 -13.53
N GLU A 145 -3.15 1.09 -13.47
CA GLU A 145 -3.69 -0.25 -13.72
C GLU A 145 -4.08 -0.99 -12.43
N GLN A 146 -3.67 -0.49 -11.26
CA GLN A 146 -4.05 -1.07 -9.97
C GLN A 146 -4.27 -0.03 -8.88
N ASN A 147 -4.86 -0.49 -7.78
CA ASN A 147 -5.10 0.32 -6.60
C ASN A 147 -3.87 0.43 -5.69
N PHE A 148 -3.78 1.55 -4.99
CA PHE A 148 -2.76 1.80 -3.99
C PHE A 148 -3.39 2.21 -2.66
N TYR A 149 -2.67 1.96 -1.57
CA TYR A 149 -3.13 2.24 -0.22
C TYR A 149 -2.07 3.01 0.56
N TYR A 150 -2.51 4.00 1.34
CA TYR A 150 -1.63 4.71 2.26
C TYR A 150 -1.72 4.08 3.64
N VAL A 151 -0.61 3.59 4.18
CA VAL A 151 -0.59 2.84 5.44
C VAL A 151 0.27 3.50 6.50
N LEU A 152 -0.17 3.41 7.76
CA LEU A 152 0.59 3.90 8.91
C LEU A 152 0.74 2.80 9.97
N GLY A 153 1.81 2.89 10.75
CA GLY A 153 1.90 2.14 11.99
C GLY A 153 1.10 2.81 13.10
N ASP A 154 0.58 2.01 14.04
CA ASP A 154 -0.14 2.55 15.18
C ASP A 154 0.80 3.31 16.14
N ASN A 155 2.08 2.92 16.21
CA ASN A 155 3.12 3.72 16.87
C ASN A 155 3.65 4.80 15.92
N ARG A 156 2.94 5.94 15.85
CA ARG A 156 3.18 7.00 14.85
C ARG A 156 4.59 7.59 14.90
N ALA A 157 5.15 7.89 16.07
CA ALA A 157 6.45 8.56 16.18
C ALA A 157 7.65 7.66 15.79
N GLY A 158 7.49 6.33 15.80
CA GLY A 158 8.59 5.38 15.61
C GLY A 158 8.35 4.35 14.49
N SER A 159 7.40 4.60 13.59
CA SER A 159 7.01 3.64 12.55
C SER A 159 7.60 3.99 11.19
N PHE A 160 8.39 3.07 10.63
CA PHE A 160 8.73 3.03 9.21
C PHE A 160 7.49 2.67 8.38
N ASP A 161 6.87 3.66 7.72
CA ASP A 161 5.59 3.54 6.99
C ASP A 161 5.46 4.52 5.82
N SER A 162 4.25 4.66 5.24
CA SER A 162 4.01 5.40 3.99
C SER A 162 4.44 6.87 4.00
N ARG A 163 4.71 7.45 5.17
CA ARG A 163 5.32 8.80 5.29
C ARG A 163 6.74 8.85 4.72
N MET A 164 7.46 7.73 4.76
CA MET A 164 8.86 7.65 4.34
C MET A 164 9.04 7.02 2.96
N TRP A 165 8.23 6.01 2.61
CA TRP A 165 8.43 5.23 1.38
C TRP A 165 7.22 5.21 0.43
N GLY A 166 6.13 5.93 0.75
CA GLY A 166 4.98 6.06 -0.16
C GLY A 166 3.94 4.95 -0.03
N PHE A 167 3.23 4.64 -1.11
CA PHE A 167 2.03 3.80 -1.06
C PHE A 167 2.34 2.29 -1.16
N VAL A 168 1.40 1.49 -0.68
CA VAL A 168 1.37 0.03 -0.85
C VAL A 168 0.52 -0.31 -2.06
N ALA A 169 1.10 -1.03 -3.00
CA ALA A 169 0.37 -1.62 -4.13
C ALA A 169 -0.62 -2.68 -3.64
N GLU A 170 -1.81 -2.75 -4.25
CA GLU A 170 -2.78 -3.81 -3.96
C GLU A 170 -2.21 -5.22 -4.17
N SER A 171 -1.34 -5.38 -5.17
CA SER A 171 -0.62 -6.62 -5.48
C SER A 171 0.39 -7.06 -4.40
N ASP A 172 0.89 -6.14 -3.57
CA ASP A 172 1.79 -6.46 -2.45
C ASP A 172 1.02 -6.98 -1.22
N ILE A 173 -0.29 -6.74 -1.14
CA ILE A 173 -1.11 -7.10 0.01
C ILE A 173 -1.24 -8.62 0.06
N ILE A 174 -0.64 -9.22 1.08
CA ILE A 174 -0.72 -10.65 1.34
C ILE A 174 -2.09 -10.97 1.91
N GLY A 175 -2.56 -10.21 2.90
CA GLY A 175 -3.85 -10.44 3.51
C GLY A 175 -4.10 -9.62 4.76
N MET A 176 -5.22 -9.89 5.42
CA MET A 176 -5.56 -9.32 6.72
C MET A 176 -5.12 -10.30 7.81
N PRO A 177 -4.49 -9.84 8.89
CA PRO A 177 -4.24 -10.71 10.02
C PRO A 177 -5.55 -11.02 10.74
N VAL A 178 -5.87 -12.30 10.85
CA VAL A 178 -7.14 -12.79 11.43
C VAL A 178 -6.96 -13.35 12.83
N LEU A 179 -5.74 -13.72 13.22
CA LEU A 179 -5.51 -14.30 14.54
C LEU A 179 -4.07 -14.09 15.02
N VAL A 180 -3.93 -13.65 16.26
CA VAL A 180 -2.64 -13.70 16.95
C VAL A 180 -2.51 -15.08 17.62
N LEU A 181 -1.65 -15.92 17.05
CA LEU A 181 -1.36 -17.27 17.58
C LEU A 181 -0.33 -17.26 18.73
N TRP A 182 0.52 -16.24 18.77
CA TRP A 182 1.58 -16.13 19.76
C TRP A 182 1.92 -14.67 20.05
N SER A 183 2.18 -14.34 21.32
CA SER A 183 2.65 -13.03 21.74
C SER A 183 3.52 -13.12 22.98
N ARG A 184 4.76 -12.65 22.89
CA ARG A 184 5.69 -12.53 24.02
C ARG A 184 5.88 -11.06 24.38
N SER A 185 6.01 -10.76 25.67
CA SER A 185 6.40 -9.42 26.14
C SER A 185 7.87 -9.18 25.82
N PRO A 186 8.22 -8.12 25.06
CA PRO A 186 9.62 -7.81 24.78
C PRO A 186 10.37 -7.31 26.03
N VAL A 187 9.64 -6.77 27.02
CA VAL A 187 10.21 -6.23 28.27
C VAL A 187 10.31 -7.31 29.34
N LEU A 188 9.21 -8.05 29.56
CA LEU A 188 9.07 -8.96 30.69
C LEU A 188 9.21 -10.44 30.32
N GLY A 189 9.38 -10.75 29.03
CA GLY A 189 9.61 -12.12 28.53
C GLY A 189 8.43 -13.10 28.64
N HIS A 190 7.37 -12.77 29.40
CA HIS A 190 6.21 -13.64 29.58
C HIS A 190 5.31 -13.69 28.34
N VAL A 191 4.55 -14.78 28.22
CA VAL A 191 3.51 -14.93 27.19
C VAL A 191 2.31 -14.05 27.55
N ARG A 192 1.86 -13.23 26.59
CA ARG A 192 0.70 -12.35 26.74
C ARG A 192 -0.57 -13.06 26.29
N TRP A 193 -1.10 -13.91 27.15
CA TRP A 193 -2.29 -14.73 26.90
C TRP A 193 -3.50 -13.91 26.42
N ASN A 194 -3.70 -12.72 26.98
CA ASN A 194 -4.80 -11.81 26.64
C ASN A 194 -4.76 -11.29 25.20
N ARG A 195 -3.68 -11.54 24.46
CA ARG A 195 -3.54 -11.17 23.05
C ARG A 195 -3.80 -12.32 22.09
N LEU A 196 -3.87 -13.56 22.59
CA LEU A 196 -4.09 -14.72 21.74
C LEU A 196 -5.54 -14.76 21.27
N GLY A 197 -5.78 -15.16 20.02
CA GLY A 197 -7.13 -15.23 19.46
C GLY A 197 -7.76 -13.88 19.08
N VAL A 198 -7.14 -12.77 19.48
CA VAL A 198 -7.66 -11.41 19.21
C VAL A 198 -7.15 -10.90 17.86
N VAL A 199 -8.07 -10.42 17.02
CA VAL A 199 -7.73 -9.61 15.84
C VAL A 199 -7.23 -8.26 16.36
N PRO A 200 -6.01 -7.82 16.02
CA PRO A 200 -5.56 -6.50 16.44
C PRO A 200 -6.54 -5.47 15.87
N GLN A 201 -7.13 -4.68 16.77
CA GLN A 201 -8.00 -3.57 16.41
C GLN A 201 -7.22 -2.31 16.17
#